data_AF-A0A938NF93-F1
#
_entry.id   AF-A0A938NF93-F1
#
_cell.length_a   1.000
_cell.length_b   1.000
_cell.length_c   1.000
_cell.angle_alpha   90.00
_cell.angle_beta   90.00
_cell.angle_gamma   90.00
#
_symmetry.space_group_name_H-M   'P 1'
#
loop_
_entity.id
_entity.type
_entity.pdbx_description
1 polymer ?
#
loop_
_entity_poly.entity_id
_entity_poly.type
_entity_poly.pdbx_seq_one_letter_code
_entity_poly.pdbx_strand_id
1 'polypeptide(L)'
;TFRDEAKELWQQYVRIASPEVVTRLALRYINRIEIPLPMKDLKEYILTTPEIAPELPQGLGSFFMRLVIPEPKTQAVAVITEAMEPIADSSAALPLILDIDVFRQAVFDVDDRIWETFESLRNLKNDIFFNSLTPKVKELFL
;
A
#
# COMPACT_ATOMS: atom_id res chain seq x y z
N THR A 1 8.86 19.08 0.41
CA THR A 1 7.87 17.97 0.33
C THR A 1 8.29 16.85 1.28
N PHE A 2 7.46 15.83 1.52
CA PHE A 2 7.85 14.67 2.35
C PHE A 2 9.20 14.05 1.95
N ARG A 3 9.50 14.00 0.64
CA ARG A 3 10.77 13.50 0.11
C ARG A 3 11.96 14.38 0.51
N ASP A 4 11.82 15.70 0.36
CA ASP A 4 12.92 16.65 0.60
C ASP A 4 13.30 16.68 2.08
N GLU A 5 12.29 16.67 2.95
CA GLU A 5 12.48 16.59 4.41
C GLU A 5 13.16 15.28 4.82
N ALA A 6 12.70 14.14 4.27
CA ALA A 6 13.34 12.85 4.50
C ALA A 6 14.81 12.83 4.01
N LYS A 7 15.11 13.50 2.89
CA LYS A 7 16.47 13.63 2.37
C LYS A 7 17.36 14.45 3.28
N GLU A 8 16.87 15.57 3.80
CA GLU A 8 17.60 16.40 4.76
C GLU A 8 17.90 15.63 6.06
N LEU A 9 16.91 14.94 6.61
CA LEU A 9 17.07 14.14 7.83
C LEU A 9 18.01 12.95 7.61
N TRP A 10 17.95 12.29 6.44
CA TRP A 10 18.90 11.24 6.08
C TRP A 10 20.34 11.77 6.03
N GLN A 11 20.57 12.94 5.43
CA GLN A 11 21.90 13.55 5.41
C GLN A 11 22.42 13.88 6.82
N GLN A 12 21.54 14.32 7.72
CA GLN A 12 21.90 14.51 9.14
C GLN A 12 22.30 13.18 9.80
N TYR A 13 21.52 12.13 9.60
CA TYR A 13 21.82 10.79 10.10
C TYR A 13 23.16 10.27 9.57
N VAL A 14 23.42 10.39 8.26
CA VAL A 14 24.69 9.95 7.64
C VAL A 14 25.89 10.67 8.26
N ARG A 15 25.79 11.99 8.51
CA ARG A 15 26.87 12.76 9.14
C ARG A 15 27.18 12.31 10.56
N ILE A 16 26.16 11.90 11.34
CA ILE A 16 26.31 11.56 12.76
C ILE A 16 26.65 10.08 12.95
N ALA A 17 25.90 9.20 12.29
CA ALA A 17 25.99 7.77 12.48
C ALA A 17 27.02 7.10 11.56
N SER A 18 27.40 7.75 10.46
CA SER A 18 28.35 7.22 9.46
C SER A 18 28.06 5.76 9.09
N PRO A 19 26.83 5.45 8.63
CA PRO A 19 26.48 4.08 8.26
C PRO A 19 27.40 3.59 7.13
N GLU A 20 27.78 2.32 7.16
CA GLU A 20 28.62 1.71 6.12
C GLU A 20 27.82 1.44 4.84
N VAL A 21 26.60 0.92 4.99
CA VAL A 21 25.71 0.52 3.90
C VAL A 21 24.24 0.72 4.27
N VAL A 22 23.38 0.78 3.26
CA VAL A 22 21.92 0.61 3.42
C VAL A 22 21.54 -0.79 2.97
N THR A 23 20.70 -1.48 3.73
CA THR A 23 20.32 -2.88 3.45
C THR A 23 18.88 -3.05 2.95
N ARG A 24 18.04 -2.03 3.14
CA ARG A 24 16.64 -2.01 2.71
C ARG A 24 16.16 -0.58 2.50
N LEU A 25 15.47 -0.36 1.39
CA LEU A 25 14.73 0.86 1.10
C LEU A 25 13.25 0.49 0.96
N ALA A 26 12.37 1.22 1.64
CA ALA A 26 10.94 0.89 1.67
C ALA A 26 10.06 2.13 1.71
N LEU A 27 8.88 2.04 1.10
CA LEU A 27 7.81 3.01 1.24
C LEU A 27 6.52 2.28 1.59
N ARG A 28 5.83 2.77 2.63
CA ARG A 28 4.55 2.21 3.08
C ARG A 28 3.47 3.26 3.07
N TYR A 29 2.31 2.90 2.51
CA TYR A 29 1.14 3.76 2.40
C TYR A 29 -0.08 3.00 2.90
N ILE A 30 -0.66 3.48 3.99
CA ILE A 30 -1.87 2.93 4.58
C ILE A 30 -3.02 3.83 4.13
N ASN A 31 -3.89 3.31 3.28
CA ASN A 31 -5.04 4.04 2.75
C ASN A 31 -6.30 3.52 3.44
N ARG A 32 -7.09 4.42 4.04
CA ARG A 32 -8.41 4.10 4.58
C ARG A 32 -9.46 4.60 3.60
N ILE A 33 -10.25 3.67 3.07
CA ILE A 33 -11.26 3.91 2.04
C ILE A 33 -12.62 3.74 2.70
N GLU A 34 -13.45 4.79 2.68
CA GLU A 34 -14.82 4.75 3.17
C GLU A 34 -15.74 4.28 2.04
N ILE A 35 -16.11 3.00 2.04
CA ILE A 35 -16.98 2.41 1.03
C ILE A 35 -18.45 2.70 1.40
N PRO A 36 -19.22 3.44 0.58
CA PRO A 36 -20.61 3.77 0.92
C PRO A 36 -21.52 2.54 1.04
N LEU A 37 -22.40 2.55 2.03
CA LEU A 37 -23.43 1.54 2.27
C LEU A 37 -24.83 2.06 1.87
N PRO A 38 -25.75 1.18 1.41
CA PRO A 38 -25.55 -0.23 1.17
C PRO A 38 -24.70 -0.47 -0.09
N MET A 39 -23.78 -1.42 -0.01
CA MET A 39 -23.03 -1.92 -1.15
C MET A 39 -23.54 -3.30 -1.55
N LYS A 40 -23.49 -3.63 -2.84
CA LYS A 40 -23.89 -4.95 -3.33
C LYS A 40 -22.75 -5.96 -3.25
N ASP A 41 -21.55 -5.54 -3.65
CA ASP A 41 -20.35 -6.37 -3.71
C ASP A 41 -19.10 -5.49 -3.49
N LEU A 42 -18.09 -6.03 -2.79
CA LEU A 42 -16.81 -5.35 -2.58
C LEU A 42 -16.05 -5.16 -3.89
N LYS A 43 -16.28 -6.05 -4.87
CA LYS A 43 -15.71 -5.99 -6.22
C LYS A 43 -16.13 -4.75 -7.00
N GLU A 44 -17.17 -4.03 -6.57
CA GLU A 44 -17.52 -2.71 -7.14
C GLU A 44 -16.48 -1.64 -6.81
N TYR A 45 -15.65 -1.85 -5.79
CA TYR A 45 -14.72 -0.88 -5.24
C TYR A 45 -13.25 -1.31 -5.38
N ILE A 46 -12.94 -2.58 -5.08
CA ILE A 46 -11.59 -3.13 -5.11
C ILE A 46 -11.51 -4.31 -6.07
N LEU A 47 -10.44 -4.38 -6.85
CA LEU A 47 -10.25 -5.40 -7.89
C LEU A 47 -9.62 -6.70 -7.38
N THR A 48 -8.96 -6.65 -6.23
CA THR A 48 -8.39 -7.82 -5.55
C THR A 48 -9.23 -8.09 -4.31
N THR A 49 -9.96 -9.19 -4.24
CA THR A 49 -10.86 -9.50 -3.11
C THR A 49 -10.88 -11.00 -2.87
N PRO A 50 -11.17 -11.46 -1.63
CA PRO A 50 -11.35 -12.88 -1.38
C PRO A 50 -12.63 -13.39 -2.06
N GLU A 51 -12.60 -14.61 -2.58
CA GLU A 51 -13.79 -15.31 -3.06
C GLU A 51 -14.27 -16.32 -2.03
N ILE A 52 -15.56 -16.28 -1.71
CA ILE A 52 -16.21 -17.25 -0.83
C ILE A 52 -16.65 -18.42 -1.70
N ALA A 53 -16.42 -19.66 -1.23
CA ALA A 53 -16.87 -20.85 -1.92
C ALA A 53 -18.40 -20.79 -2.16
N PRO A 54 -18.91 -21.22 -3.33
CA PRO A 54 -20.26 -20.89 -3.78
C PRO A 54 -21.40 -21.47 -2.92
N GLU A 55 -21.13 -22.54 -2.16
CA GLU A 55 -22.13 -23.20 -1.31
C GLU A 55 -22.23 -22.63 0.12
N LEU A 56 -21.36 -21.67 0.47
CA LEU A 56 -21.38 -21.01 1.78
C LEU A 56 -22.28 -19.77 1.79
N PRO A 57 -22.68 -19.29 2.97
CA PRO A 57 -23.25 -17.94 3.09
C PRO A 57 -22.28 -16.89 2.52
N GLN A 58 -22.75 -16.10 1.55
CA GLN A 58 -21.92 -15.14 0.81
C GLN A 58 -21.71 -13.81 1.55
N GLY A 59 -22.30 -13.63 2.73
CA GLY A 59 -22.13 -12.43 3.54
C GLY A 59 -20.74 -12.40 4.18
N LEU A 60 -20.00 -11.31 3.98
CA LEU A 60 -18.67 -11.10 4.56
C LEU A 60 -18.75 -10.09 5.71
N GLY A 61 -18.63 -10.55 6.95
CA GLY A 61 -18.65 -9.67 8.13
C GLY A 61 -17.30 -8.97 8.39
N SER A 62 -16.20 -9.61 8.02
CA SER A 62 -14.83 -9.08 8.10
C SER A 62 -13.90 -9.94 7.25
N PHE A 63 -12.79 -9.39 6.75
CA PHE A 63 -11.68 -10.19 6.23
C PHE A 63 -10.34 -9.50 6.45
N PHE A 64 -9.28 -10.31 6.34
CA PHE A 64 -7.90 -9.88 6.26
C PHE A 64 -7.21 -10.68 5.17
N MET A 65 -6.59 -9.98 4.21
CA MET A 65 -5.86 -10.58 3.10
C MET A 65 -4.48 -9.94 3.00
N ARG A 66 -3.44 -10.75 2.83
CA ARG A 66 -2.06 -10.28 2.64
C ARG A 66 -1.43 -10.98 1.46
N LEU A 67 -0.99 -10.20 0.48
CA LEU A 67 -0.35 -10.66 -0.74
C LEU A 67 1.10 -10.19 -0.75
N VAL A 68 2.02 -11.09 -1.10
CA VAL A 68 3.45 -10.77 -1.29
C VAL A 68 3.76 -10.99 -2.77
N ILE A 69 4.03 -9.91 -3.48
CA ILE A 69 4.16 -9.87 -4.93
C ILE A 69 5.58 -9.44 -5.27
N PRO A 70 6.43 -10.35 -5.77
CA PRO A 70 7.71 -9.97 -6.35
C PRO A 70 7.49 -9.11 -7.62
N GLU A 71 8.22 -8.00 -7.76
CA GLU A 71 8.22 -7.17 -8.97
C GLU A 71 9.62 -7.16 -9.60
N PRO A 72 9.88 -8.04 -10.59
CA PRO A 72 11.21 -8.22 -11.17
C PRO A 72 11.77 -6.95 -11.83
N LYS A 73 10.93 -6.07 -12.40
CA LYS A 73 11.40 -4.89 -13.15
C LYS A 73 12.11 -3.89 -12.25
N THR A 74 11.62 -3.71 -11.02
CA THR A 74 12.20 -2.80 -10.03
C THR A 74 13.07 -3.53 -9.01
N GLN A 75 13.16 -4.87 -9.13
CA GLN A 75 13.78 -5.76 -8.14
C GLN A 75 13.22 -5.55 -6.72
N ALA A 76 11.96 -5.14 -6.64
CA ALA A 76 11.27 -4.87 -5.40
C ALA A 76 10.32 -6.02 -5.03
N VAL A 77 9.81 -5.96 -3.81
CA VAL A 77 8.70 -6.77 -3.34
C VAL A 77 7.61 -5.81 -2.88
N ALA A 78 6.39 -6.06 -3.33
CA ALA A 78 5.19 -5.40 -2.84
C ALA A 78 4.47 -6.32 -1.86
N VAL A 79 4.07 -5.77 -0.72
CA VAL A 79 3.19 -6.41 0.24
C VAL A 79 1.90 -5.59 0.27
N ILE A 80 0.82 -6.19 -0.20
CA ILE A 80 -0.51 -5.58 -0.21
C ILE A 80 -1.31 -6.23 0.89
N THR A 81 -1.83 -5.43 1.82
CA THR A 81 -2.72 -5.89 2.88
C THR A 81 -4.06 -5.19 2.76
N GLU A 82 -5.12 -5.99 2.74
CA GLU A 82 -6.50 -5.52 2.74
C GLU A 82 -7.21 -6.02 3.99
N ALA A 83 -7.88 -5.10 4.69
CA ALA A 83 -8.61 -5.44 5.91
C ALA A 83 -9.89 -4.61 6.05
N MET A 84 -11.00 -5.28 6.38
CA MET A 84 -12.22 -4.59 6.82
C MET A 84 -12.09 -4.23 8.30
N GLU A 85 -12.35 -2.96 8.63
CA GLU A 85 -12.54 -2.54 10.01
C GLU A 85 -14.01 -2.77 10.43
N PRO A 86 -14.28 -2.96 11.74
CA PRO A 86 -15.64 -3.08 12.24
C PRO A 86 -16.51 -1.89 11.84
N ILE A 87 -17.70 -2.17 11.31
CA ILE A 87 -18.70 -1.15 11.01
C ILE A 87 -19.38 -0.76 12.32
N ALA A 88 -19.35 0.52 12.70
CA ALA A 88 -20.15 1.01 13.82
C ALA A 88 -21.66 0.94 13.46
N ASP A 89 -22.53 0.66 14.44
CA ASP A 89 -23.97 0.38 14.22
C ASP A 89 -24.73 1.47 13.43
N SER A 90 -24.20 2.71 13.36
CA SER A 90 -24.79 3.84 12.62
C SER A 90 -23.94 4.32 11.44
N SER A 91 -22.92 3.57 11.02
CA SER A 91 -22.02 4.01 9.94
C SER A 91 -22.69 3.90 8.57
N ALA A 92 -22.63 4.99 7.80
CA ALA A 92 -23.05 5.01 6.39
C ALA A 92 -21.98 4.44 5.45
N ALA A 93 -20.82 4.04 5.98
CA ALA A 93 -19.71 3.51 5.21
C ALA A 93 -19.03 2.31 5.89
N LEU A 94 -18.51 1.41 5.06
CA LEU A 94 -17.59 0.36 5.44
C LEU A 94 -16.15 0.89 5.32
N PRO A 95 -15.41 0.98 6.44
CA PRO A 95 -13.98 1.28 6.39
C PRO A 95 -13.16 0.09 5.89
N LEU A 96 -12.47 0.27 4.77
CA LEU A 96 -11.52 -0.68 4.23
C LEU A 96 -10.09 -0.10 4.27
N ILE A 97 -9.17 -0.85 4.86
CA ILE A 97 -7.75 -0.55 4.83
C ILE A 97 -7.12 -1.21 3.60
N LEU A 98 -6.47 -0.41 2.76
CA LEU A 98 -5.56 -0.83 1.70
C LEU A 98 -4.14 -0.35 2.05
N ASP A 99 -3.34 -1.24 2.62
CA ASP A 99 -1.96 -1.00 3.02
C ASP A 99 -0.99 -1.56 1.97
N ILE A 100 -0.14 -0.70 1.42
CA ILE A 100 0.82 -1.03 0.38
C ILE A 100 2.23 -0.73 0.93
N ASP A 101 3.01 -1.78 1.20
CA ASP A 101 4.44 -1.72 1.53
C ASP A 101 5.25 -2.20 0.32
N VAL A 102 6.02 -1.31 -0.29
CA VAL A 102 6.94 -1.66 -1.37
C VAL A 102 8.36 -1.46 -0.89
N PHE A 103 9.21 -2.47 -1.10
CA PHE A 103 10.59 -2.39 -0.66
C PHE A 103 11.55 -3.12 -1.59
N ARG A 104 12.79 -2.65 -1.57
CA ARG A 104 13.92 -3.33 -2.20
C ARG A 104 14.94 -3.68 -1.12
N GLN A 105 15.29 -4.96 -1.04
CA GLN A 105 16.29 -5.47 -0.10
C GLN A 105 17.55 -5.81 -0.88
N ALA A 106 18.58 -5.00 -0.71
CA ALA A 106 19.88 -5.10 -1.35
C ALA A 106 20.89 -4.28 -0.57
N VAL A 107 22.17 -4.43 -0.87
CA VAL A 107 23.22 -3.56 -0.34
C VAL A 107 23.31 -2.33 -1.25
N PHE A 108 23.18 -1.15 -0.66
CA PHE A 108 23.37 0.13 -1.33
C PHE A 108 24.48 0.92 -0.66
N ASP A 109 25.23 1.65 -1.48
CA ASP A 109 26.15 2.67 -1.00
C ASP A 109 25.36 3.81 -0.35
N VAL A 110 25.98 4.46 0.65
CA VAL A 110 25.39 5.59 1.36
C VAL A 110 25.59 6.87 0.55
N ASP A 111 24.82 7.00 -0.53
CA ASP A 111 24.85 8.18 -1.40
C ASP A 111 23.46 8.52 -1.95
N ASP A 112 23.41 9.52 -2.83
CA ASP A 112 22.16 10.05 -3.37
C ASP A 112 21.46 9.10 -4.37
N ARG A 113 22.07 8.00 -4.82
CA ARG A 113 21.44 7.02 -5.72
C ARG A 113 20.28 6.28 -5.06
N ILE A 114 20.25 6.21 -3.73
CA ILE A 114 19.11 5.62 -3.00
C ILE A 114 17.78 6.34 -3.32
N TRP A 115 17.84 7.63 -3.69
CA TRP A 115 16.66 8.42 -4.03
C TRP A 115 16.04 8.02 -5.36
N GLU A 116 16.81 7.49 -6.29
CA GLU A 116 16.29 6.90 -7.53
C GLU A 116 15.50 5.63 -7.24
N THR A 117 15.97 4.83 -6.27
CA THR A 117 15.24 3.64 -5.79
C THR A 117 13.93 4.05 -5.11
N PHE A 118 13.93 5.09 -4.28
CA PHE A 118 12.69 5.61 -3.69
C PHE A 118 11.69 6.10 -4.76
N GLU A 119 12.15 6.73 -5.83
CA GLU A 119 11.27 7.16 -6.92
C GLU A 119 10.67 5.96 -7.67
N SER A 120 11.48 4.93 -7.92
CA SER A 120 10.99 3.66 -8.51
C SER A 120 9.94 2.99 -7.61
N LEU A 121 10.19 2.91 -6.30
CA LEU A 121 9.23 2.38 -5.33
C LEU A 121 7.95 3.23 -5.28
N ARG A 122 8.06 4.56 -5.35
CA ARG A 122 6.90 5.46 -5.38
C ARG A 122 6.01 5.17 -6.59
N ASN A 123 6.59 4.98 -7.77
CA ASN A 123 5.86 4.63 -8.98
C ASN A 123 5.17 3.27 -8.83
N LEU A 124 5.89 2.23 -8.37
CA LEU A 124 5.30 0.91 -8.11
C LEU A 124 4.12 0.98 -7.13
N LYS A 125 4.27 1.72 -6.03
CA LYS A 125 3.17 1.90 -5.07
C LYS A 125 1.97 2.56 -5.73
N ASN A 126 2.18 3.62 -6.51
CA ASN A 126 1.10 4.31 -7.20
C ASN A 126 0.41 3.40 -8.21
N ASP A 127 1.17 2.63 -8.97
CA ASP A 127 0.62 1.64 -9.90
C ASP A 127 -0.24 0.61 -9.17
N ILE A 128 0.23 0.07 -8.05
CA ILE A 128 -0.56 -0.84 -7.20
C ILE A 128 -1.84 -0.14 -6.76
N PHE A 129 -1.75 1.04 -6.15
CA PHE A 129 -2.92 1.77 -5.67
C PHE A 129 -3.95 2.01 -6.78
N PHE A 130 -3.54 2.57 -7.92
CA PHE A 130 -4.48 2.88 -8.99
C PHE A 130 -5.01 1.64 -9.71
N ASN A 131 -4.28 0.53 -9.75
CA ASN A 131 -4.74 -0.72 -10.36
C ASN A 131 -5.45 -1.67 -9.38
N SER A 132 -5.43 -1.39 -8.07
CA SER A 132 -6.25 -2.09 -7.07
C SER A 132 -7.67 -1.54 -6.99
N LEU A 133 -7.89 -0.30 -7.45
CA LEU A 133 -9.16 0.42 -7.30
C LEU A 133 -9.97 0.47 -8.60
N THR A 134 -11.30 0.32 -8.49
CA THR A 134 -12.22 0.58 -9.59
C THR A 134 -12.33 2.10 -9.86
N PRO A 135 -12.82 2.52 -11.06
CA PRO A 135 -13.13 3.92 -11.31
C PRO A 135 -14.10 4.52 -10.27
N LYS A 136 -15.06 3.73 -9.78
CA LYS A 136 -16.04 4.14 -8.76
C LYS A 136 -15.39 4.62 -7.46
N VAL A 137 -14.31 3.97 -7.01
CA VAL A 137 -13.57 4.44 -5.81
C VAL A 137 -12.79 5.70 -6.11
N LYS A 138 -12.19 5.81 -7.30
CA LYS A 138 -11.35 6.97 -7.64
C LYS A 138 -12.16 8.28 -7.62
N GLU A 139 -13.44 8.21 -7.96
CA GLU A 139 -14.38 9.33 -7.86
C GLU A 139 -14.62 9.79 -6.41
N LEU A 140 -14.37 8.96 -5.38
CA LEU A 140 -14.48 9.36 -3.97
C LEU A 140 -13.36 10.32 -3.53
N PHE A 141 -12.30 10.44 -4.33
CA PHE A 141 -11.13 11.28 -4.03
C PHE A 141 -11.01 12.51 -4.95
N LEU A 142 -11.98 12.73 -5.84
CA LEU A 142 -12.09 13.90 -6.73
C LEU A 142 -13.05 14.94 -6.14
#